data_AF-A0A8X8XCP6-F1
#
_entry.id   AF-A0A8X8XCP6-F1
#
_cell.length_a   1.000
_cell.length_b   1.000
_cell.length_c   1.000
_cell.angle_alpha   90.00
_cell.angle_beta   90.00
_cell.angle_gamma   90.00
#
_symmetry.space_group_name_H-M   'P 1'
#
loop_
_entity.id
_entity.type
_entity.pdbx_description
1 polymer ?
#
loop_
_entity_poly.entity_id
_entity_poly.type
_entity_poly.pdbx_seq_one_letter_code
_entity_poly.pdbx_strand_id
1 'polypeptide(L)'
;MVLHLFCVAQLASSKSQLHQLRKPFLINVRKKHISVSCLAKLPGMEHFNDPSKLVVMLSSTQKKLWNMIPDSVKQFPWKKAETVALEEFLALAKEALKWCLLAYFAFSCLSDISYSISRNKELVIPLGLFVGITTTKFFDEISRELMPDNQDGRVTWRLPSIALFFIFVKAISTYLPGVNHFLMHAANGGLMQVLWNWKDVQKHDGDESSSDGSSSPVDAGI
;
A
#
# COMPACT_ATOMS: atom_id res chain seq x y z
N MET A 1 4.88 19.30 -20.11
CA MET A 1 3.63 20.07 -19.88
C MET A 1 2.73 19.44 -18.81
N VAL A 2 2.66 18.11 -18.66
CA VAL A 2 1.89 17.44 -17.59
C VAL A 2 2.58 17.53 -16.21
N LEU A 3 3.92 17.53 -16.16
CA LEU A 3 4.67 17.77 -14.91
C LEU A 3 4.45 19.18 -14.33
N HIS A 4 4.07 20.16 -15.15
CA HIS A 4 3.81 21.53 -14.70
C HIS A 4 2.42 21.68 -14.05
N LEU A 5 1.45 20.82 -14.40
CA LEU A 5 0.11 20.86 -13.81
C LEU A 5 0.09 20.29 -12.38
N PHE A 6 0.92 19.28 -12.10
CA PHE A 6 1.02 18.72 -10.75
C PHE A 6 1.77 19.64 -9.78
N CYS A 7 2.68 20.49 -10.29
CA CYS A 7 3.46 21.42 -9.47
C CYS A 7 2.65 22.65 -9.04
N VAL A 8 1.66 23.09 -9.83
CA VAL A 8 0.81 24.26 -9.50
C VAL A 8 -0.29 23.92 -8.50
N ALA A 9 -0.78 22.67 -8.46
CA ALA A 9 -1.84 22.26 -7.53
C ALA A 9 -1.41 22.21 -6.05
N GLN A 10 -0.10 22.18 -5.76
CA GLN A 10 0.43 22.17 -4.38
C GLN A 10 0.74 23.57 -3.83
N LEU A 11 0.60 24.65 -4.61
CA LEU A 11 0.95 26.00 -4.15
C LEU A 11 -0.26 26.92 -3.88
N ALA A 12 -1.49 26.47 -4.18
CA ALA A 12 -2.70 27.29 -4.03
C ALA A 12 -3.77 26.61 -3.17
N SER A 13 -3.46 26.34 -1.89
CA SER A 13 -4.52 26.12 -0.88
C SER A 13 -4.06 26.59 0.49
N SER A 14 -3.89 27.91 0.61
CA SER A 14 -3.79 28.60 1.88
C SER A 14 -4.44 29.98 1.74
N LYS A 15 -5.35 30.28 2.68
CA LYS A 15 -6.00 31.57 2.99
C LYS A 15 -7.41 31.83 2.43
N SER A 16 -8.42 31.55 3.25
CA SER A 16 -9.52 32.48 3.61
C SER A 16 -10.21 31.95 4.88
N GLN A 17 -9.94 32.55 6.04
CA GLN A 17 -10.77 33.57 6.74
C GLN A 17 -12.17 33.09 7.17
N LEU A 18 -12.21 32.46 8.35
CA LEU A 18 -12.87 32.95 9.57
C LEU A 18 -14.14 33.83 9.41
N HIS A 19 -15.31 33.24 9.68
CA HIS A 19 -16.38 33.96 10.38
C HIS A 19 -17.21 33.01 11.27
N GLN A 20 -17.27 33.39 12.54
CA GLN A 20 -18.11 32.99 13.69
C GLN A 20 -19.33 32.09 13.37
N LEU A 21 -19.73 31.10 14.18
CA LEU A 21 -20.20 31.24 15.56
C LEU A 21 -20.66 29.87 16.11
N ARG A 22 -20.56 29.73 17.45
CA ARG A 22 -21.47 28.98 18.36
C ARG A 22 -21.06 27.57 18.86
N LYS A 23 -20.28 27.63 19.95
CA LYS A 23 -20.25 26.81 21.19
C LYS A 23 -20.04 25.29 21.08
N PRO A 24 -18.91 24.76 21.58
CA PRO A 24 -18.86 23.39 22.06
C PRO A 24 -19.17 23.32 23.57
N PHE A 25 -19.89 22.27 23.94
CA PHE A 25 -20.07 21.77 25.30
C PHE A 25 -18.73 21.73 26.06
N LEU A 26 -18.69 22.35 27.24
CA LEU A 26 -17.60 22.19 28.21
C LEU A 26 -17.72 20.81 28.86
N ILE A 27 -17.07 19.80 28.27
CA ILE A 27 -16.78 18.55 28.98
C ILE A 27 -15.51 18.80 29.79
N ASN A 28 -15.70 19.05 31.09
CA ASN A 28 -14.59 19.17 32.04
C ASN A 28 -14.06 17.77 32.38
N VAL A 29 -13.28 17.17 31.48
CA VAL A 29 -12.47 16.00 31.82
C VAL A 29 -11.26 16.50 32.57
N ARG A 30 -11.25 16.26 33.89
CA ARG A 30 -10.10 16.49 34.78
C ARG A 30 -8.94 15.61 34.34
N LYS A 31 -8.18 16.04 33.32
CA LYS A 31 -6.92 15.41 32.91
C LYS A 31 -5.94 15.61 34.07
N LYS A 32 -5.76 14.58 34.90
CA LYS A 32 -4.56 14.46 35.73
C LYS A 32 -3.39 14.42 34.76
N HIS A 33 -2.66 15.54 34.68
CA HIS A 33 -1.45 15.68 33.90
C HIS A 33 -0.37 14.82 34.57
N ILE A 34 -0.29 13.54 34.21
CA ILE A 34 0.88 12.73 34.55
C ILE A 34 1.97 13.14 33.55
N SER A 35 2.74 14.16 33.93
CA SER A 35 3.94 14.54 33.22
C SER A 35 5.01 13.49 33.47
N VAL A 36 5.08 12.47 32.61
CA VAL A 36 6.23 11.56 32.56
C VAL A 36 7.32 12.24 31.75
N SER A 37 8.18 13.04 32.39
CA SER A 37 9.39 13.53 31.73
C SER A 37 10.45 12.44 31.73
N CYS A 38 10.51 11.63 30.68
CA CYS A 38 11.63 10.71 30.47
C CYS A 38 12.68 11.41 29.60
N LEU A 39 13.57 12.18 30.23
CA LEU A 39 14.71 12.79 29.55
C LEU A 39 15.91 11.85 29.59
N ALA A 40 16.06 11.02 28.56
CA ALA A 40 17.27 10.22 28.37
C ALA A 40 18.35 11.10 27.71
N LYS A 41 19.36 11.52 28.48
CA LYS A 41 20.51 12.26 27.96
C LYS A 41 21.40 11.31 27.15
N LEU A 42 21.39 11.42 25.83
CA LEU A 42 22.26 10.64 24.95
C LEU A 42 23.72 11.12 25.08
N PRO A 43 24.72 10.20 25.07
CA PRO A 43 26.13 10.59 25.01
C PRO A 43 26.42 11.31 23.69
N GLY A 44 27.29 12.32 23.73
CA GLY A 44 27.68 13.13 22.56
C GLY A 44 28.23 12.32 21.40
N MET A 45 28.04 12.82 20.18
CA MET A 45 28.28 12.15 18.87
C MET A 45 29.75 11.82 18.55
N GLU A 46 30.66 11.87 19.52
CA GLU A 46 32.12 11.89 19.32
C GLU A 46 32.72 10.49 19.02
N HIS A 47 31.94 9.41 19.11
CA HIS A 47 32.40 8.02 18.94
C HIS A 47 31.79 7.27 17.75
N PHE A 48 31.11 7.94 16.82
CA PHE A 48 30.47 7.30 15.66
C PHE A 48 31.45 6.79 14.58
N ASN A 49 32.75 7.04 14.70
CA ASN A 49 33.75 6.66 13.69
C ASN A 49 34.19 5.18 13.76
N ASP A 50 33.75 4.43 14.78
CA ASP A 50 34.10 3.02 15.01
C ASP A 50 32.82 2.18 15.22
N PRO A 51 32.50 1.23 14.30
CA PRO A 51 31.28 0.43 14.37
C PRO A 51 31.23 -0.48 15.62
N SER A 52 32.39 -0.90 16.14
CA SER A 52 32.46 -1.75 17.33
C SER A 52 32.07 -0.98 18.61
N LYS A 53 32.48 0.28 18.72
CA LYS A 53 32.07 1.18 19.82
C LYS A 53 30.60 1.56 19.74
N LEU A 54 30.05 1.67 18.54
CA LEU A 54 28.62 1.91 18.32
C LEU A 54 27.74 0.78 18.84
N VAL A 55 28.10 -0.48 18.59
CA VAL A 55 27.36 -1.65 19.09
C VAL A 55 27.39 -1.71 20.62
N VAL A 56 28.53 -1.43 21.24
CA VAL A 56 28.67 -1.38 22.70
C VAL A 56 27.84 -0.23 23.29
N MET A 57 27.88 0.95 22.68
CA MET A 57 27.09 2.09 23.11
C MET A 57 25.57 1.84 22.96
N LEU A 58 25.15 1.26 21.84
CA LEU A 58 23.75 0.93 21.55
C LEU A 58 23.21 -0.10 22.53
N SER A 59 23.96 -1.18 22.78
CA SER A 59 23.57 -2.21 23.76
C SER A 59 23.52 -1.66 25.19
N SER A 60 24.44 -0.76 25.57
CA SER A 60 24.40 -0.11 26.89
C SER A 60 23.20 0.84 27.03
N THR A 61 22.83 1.54 25.95
CA THR A 61 21.69 2.47 25.92
C THR A 61 20.37 1.70 25.92
N GLN A 62 20.28 0.60 25.19
CA GLN A 62 19.14 -0.31 25.18
C GLN A 62 18.87 -0.86 26.59
N LYS A 63 19.92 -1.30 27.31
CA LYS A 63 19.79 -1.78 28.70
C LYS A 63 19.29 -0.69 29.64
N LYS A 64 19.85 0.53 29.54
CA LYS A 64 19.40 1.68 30.35
C LYS A 64 17.95 2.05 30.06
N LEU A 65 17.57 2.08 28.78
CA LEU A 65 16.21 2.37 28.36
C LEU A 65 15.25 1.30 28.87
N TRP A 66 15.62 0.01 28.77
CA TRP A 66 14.82 -1.09 29.29
C TRP A 66 14.57 -0.98 30.79
N ASN A 67 15.57 -0.56 31.57
CA ASN A 67 15.43 -0.36 33.02
C ASN A 67 14.52 0.83 33.38
N MET A 68 14.46 1.86 32.54
CA MET A 68 13.62 3.04 32.74
C MET A 68 12.14 2.82 32.35
N ILE A 69 11.84 1.76 31.60
CA ILE A 69 10.47 1.43 31.19
C ILE A 69 9.66 0.95 32.41
N PRO A 70 8.42 1.45 32.63
CA PRO A 70 7.55 0.99 33.69
C PRO A 70 7.22 -0.50 33.58
N ASP A 71 7.01 -1.17 34.72
CA ASP A 71 6.78 -2.62 34.72
C ASP A 71 5.48 -3.04 34.00
N SER A 72 4.49 -2.16 33.94
CA SER A 72 3.27 -2.34 33.15
C SER A 72 3.54 -2.48 31.64
N VAL A 73 4.57 -1.81 31.13
CA VAL A 73 4.96 -1.86 29.72
C VAL A 73 5.89 -3.07 29.45
N LYS A 74 6.67 -3.50 30.44
CA LYS A 74 7.49 -4.72 30.33
C LYS A 74 6.65 -6.00 30.32
N GLN A 75 5.56 -6.02 31.08
CA GLN A 75 4.62 -7.16 31.17
C GLN A 75 3.65 -7.24 29.98
N PHE A 76 3.62 -6.21 29.14
CA PHE A 76 2.77 -6.20 27.95
C PHE A 76 3.22 -7.29 26.95
N PRO A 77 2.29 -8.04 26.34
CA PRO A 77 2.61 -9.13 25.41
C PRO A 77 3.03 -8.58 24.04
N TRP A 78 4.21 -7.96 23.97
CA TRP A 78 4.75 -7.31 22.77
C TRP A 78 4.74 -8.19 21.53
N LYS A 79 5.05 -9.48 21.68
CA LYS A 79 5.06 -10.43 20.56
C LYS A 79 3.68 -10.64 19.95
N LYS A 80 2.63 -10.68 20.79
CA LYS A 80 1.24 -10.82 20.32
C LYS A 80 0.71 -9.50 19.75
N ALA A 81 1.07 -8.38 20.37
CA ALA A 81 0.67 -7.07 19.86
C ALA A 81 1.34 -6.74 18.52
N GLU A 82 2.61 -7.14 18.37
CA GLU A 82 3.36 -7.02 17.11
C GLU A 82 2.69 -7.80 15.98
N THR A 83 2.31 -9.06 16.21
CA THR A 83 1.65 -9.87 15.17
C THR A 83 0.30 -9.28 14.77
N VAL A 84 -0.54 -8.90 15.74
CA VAL A 84 -1.86 -8.31 15.45
C VAL A 84 -1.72 -6.97 14.73
N ALA A 85 -0.79 -6.11 15.17
CA ALA A 85 -0.55 -4.83 14.51
C ALA A 85 -0.02 -5.00 13.08
N LEU A 86 0.84 -5.99 12.84
CA LEU A 86 1.32 -6.30 11.49
C LEU A 86 0.21 -6.84 10.59
N GLU A 87 -0.66 -7.70 11.11
CA GLU A 87 -1.82 -8.20 10.37
C GLU A 87 -2.77 -7.07 9.97
N GLU A 88 -3.13 -6.18 10.91
CA GLU A 88 -3.95 -5.01 10.63
C GLU A 88 -3.28 -4.05 9.63
N PHE A 89 -1.98 -3.81 9.80
CA PHE A 89 -1.21 -2.97 8.89
C PHE A 89 -1.17 -3.56 7.48
N LEU A 90 -0.94 -4.87 7.34
CA LEU A 90 -0.94 -5.54 6.04
C LEU A 90 -2.31 -5.50 5.37
N ALA A 91 -3.39 -5.68 6.14
CA ALA A 91 -4.75 -5.56 5.63
C ALA A 91 -5.02 -4.13 5.10
N LEU A 92 -4.64 -3.11 5.87
CA LEU A 92 -4.81 -1.71 5.46
C LEU A 92 -3.92 -1.35 4.28
N ALA A 93 -2.66 -1.82 4.26
CA ALA A 93 -1.73 -1.61 3.17
C ALA A 93 -2.23 -2.25 1.87
N LYS A 94 -2.86 -3.43 1.94
CA LYS A 94 -3.46 -4.10 0.77
C LYS A 94 -4.57 -3.25 0.16
N GLU A 95 -5.48 -2.74 0.99
CA GLU A 95 -6.58 -1.90 0.51
C GLU A 95 -6.05 -0.56 -0.02
N ALA A 96 -5.10 0.07 0.69
CA ALA A 96 -4.46 1.30 0.24
C ALA A 96 -3.71 1.11 -1.09
N LEU A 97 -2.95 0.03 -1.25
CA LEU A 97 -2.24 -0.28 -2.49
C LEU A 97 -3.20 -0.45 -3.66
N LYS A 98 -4.34 -1.11 -3.45
CA LYS A 98 -5.41 -1.25 -4.45
C LYS A 98 -5.95 0.11 -4.90
N TRP A 99 -6.32 0.99 -3.96
CA TRP A 99 -6.83 2.33 -4.30
C TRP A 99 -5.76 3.18 -4.98
N CYS A 100 -4.52 3.11 -4.51
CA CYS A 100 -3.38 3.79 -5.14
C CYS A 100 -3.15 3.28 -6.56
N LEU A 101 -3.19 1.97 -6.79
CA LEU A 101 -2.99 1.37 -8.11
C LEU A 101 -4.11 1.79 -9.08
N LEU A 102 -5.36 1.77 -8.61
CA LEU A 102 -6.52 2.19 -9.39
C LEU A 102 -6.45 3.67 -9.75
N ALA A 103 -6.13 4.54 -8.79
CA ALA A 103 -5.97 5.97 -9.01
C ALA A 103 -4.83 6.23 -9.99
N TYR A 104 -3.66 5.64 -9.76
CA TYR A 104 -2.49 5.76 -10.64
C TYR A 104 -2.81 5.33 -12.08
N PHE A 105 -3.47 4.17 -12.23
CA PHE A 105 -3.90 3.67 -13.54
C PHE A 105 -4.86 4.64 -14.23
N ALA A 106 -5.87 5.16 -13.53
CA ALA A 106 -6.84 6.09 -14.10
C ALA A 106 -6.18 7.40 -14.58
N PHE A 107 -5.35 8.02 -13.72
CA PHE A 107 -4.62 9.23 -14.08
C PHE A 107 -3.66 9.01 -15.24
N SER A 108 -2.95 7.88 -15.23
CA SER A 108 -1.98 7.63 -16.28
C SER A 108 -2.60 7.26 -17.61
N CYS A 109 -3.64 6.44 -17.64
CA CYS A 109 -4.36 6.12 -18.87
C CYS A 109 -4.95 7.38 -19.49
N LEU A 110 -5.56 8.25 -18.69
CA LEU A 110 -6.12 9.51 -19.18
C LEU A 110 -5.05 10.41 -19.78
N SER A 111 -3.89 10.53 -19.12
CA SER A 111 -2.74 11.28 -19.63
C SER A 111 -2.22 10.69 -20.95
N ASP A 112 -2.06 9.37 -21.04
CA ASP A 112 -1.50 8.69 -22.20
C ASP A 112 -2.44 8.73 -23.42
N ILE A 113 -3.75 8.60 -23.22
CA ILE A 113 -4.76 8.76 -24.26
C ILE A 113 -4.76 10.19 -24.80
N SER A 114 -4.83 11.18 -23.89
CA SER A 114 -4.81 12.60 -24.27
C SER A 114 -3.56 12.95 -25.07
N TYR A 115 -2.41 12.44 -24.63
CA TYR A 115 -1.13 12.67 -25.31
C TYR A 115 -1.05 11.95 -26.68
N SER A 116 -1.61 10.75 -26.80
CA SER A 116 -1.58 9.96 -28.04
C SER A 116 -2.49 10.54 -29.12
N ILE A 117 -3.67 11.04 -28.74
CA ILE A 117 -4.59 11.75 -29.63
C ILE A 117 -3.90 13.01 -30.17
N SER A 118 -3.28 13.81 -29.30
CA SER A 118 -2.56 15.04 -29.72
C SER A 118 -1.40 14.77 -30.70
N ARG A 119 -0.85 13.55 -30.72
CA ARG A 119 0.28 13.15 -31.57
C ARG A 119 -0.13 12.31 -32.78
N ASN A 120 -1.42 12.10 -33.02
CA ASN A 120 -1.96 11.21 -34.07
C ASN A 120 -1.39 9.78 -34.01
N LYS A 121 -1.13 9.26 -32.80
CA LYS A 121 -0.59 7.90 -32.57
C LYS A 121 -1.64 6.95 -32.01
N GLU A 122 -2.85 7.03 -32.53
CA GLU A 122 -4.02 6.31 -31.99
C GLU A 122 -3.87 4.79 -32.07
N LEU A 123 -3.26 4.27 -33.15
CA LEU A 123 -3.04 2.82 -33.35
C LEU A 123 -2.02 2.20 -32.38
N VAL A 124 -1.16 3.01 -31.75
CA VAL A 124 -0.19 2.52 -30.75
C VAL A 124 -0.90 2.15 -29.44
N ILE A 125 -2.06 2.75 -29.17
CA ILE A 125 -2.87 2.51 -27.97
C ILE A 125 -3.41 1.07 -27.95
N PRO A 126 -4.23 0.61 -28.93
CA PRO A 126 -4.78 -0.76 -28.91
C PRO A 126 -3.69 -1.82 -29.03
N LEU A 127 -2.64 -1.58 -29.82
CA LEU A 127 -1.53 -2.51 -29.96
C LEU A 127 -0.74 -2.66 -28.64
N GLY A 128 -0.45 -1.54 -27.97
CA GLY A 128 0.19 -1.54 -26.67
C GLY A 128 -0.66 -2.29 -25.64
N LEU A 129 -1.94 -1.92 -25.51
CA LEU A 129 -2.86 -2.57 -24.57
C LEU A 129 -2.92 -4.09 -24.78
N PHE A 130 -3.02 -4.55 -26.03
CA PHE A 130 -3.06 -5.98 -26.36
C PHE A 130 -1.80 -6.74 -25.90
N VAL A 131 -0.62 -6.16 -26.15
CA VAL A 131 0.64 -6.76 -25.69
C VAL A 131 0.70 -6.79 -24.17
N GLY A 132 0.30 -5.71 -23.50
CA GLY A 132 0.21 -5.65 -22.04
C GLY A 132 -0.65 -6.77 -21.43
N ILE A 133 -1.84 -6.98 -21.99
CA ILE A 133 -2.76 -8.05 -21.57
C ILE A 133 -2.10 -9.41 -21.74
N THR A 134 -1.52 -9.67 -22.92
CA THR A 134 -0.88 -10.95 -23.25
C THR A 134 0.31 -11.24 -22.34
N THR A 135 1.19 -10.26 -22.14
CA THR A 135 2.34 -10.36 -21.25
C THR A 135 1.92 -10.61 -19.80
N THR A 136 0.82 -10.01 -19.35
CA THR A 136 0.30 -10.26 -17.99
C THR A 136 -0.21 -11.66 -17.82
N LYS A 137 -0.90 -12.22 -18.82
CA LYS A 137 -1.34 -13.62 -18.77
C LYS A 137 -0.15 -14.57 -18.67
N PHE A 138 0.92 -14.28 -19.41
CA PHE A 138 2.16 -15.04 -19.35
C PHE A 138 2.85 -14.94 -17.96
N PHE A 139 2.92 -13.74 -17.39
CA PHE A 139 3.44 -13.56 -16.02
C PHE A 139 2.56 -14.23 -14.97
N ASP A 140 1.23 -14.20 -15.11
CA ASP A 140 0.32 -14.90 -14.19
C ASP A 140 0.55 -16.40 -14.22
N GLU A 141 0.74 -16.98 -15.41
CA GLU A 141 1.07 -18.40 -15.59
C GLU A 141 2.41 -18.75 -14.95
N ILE A 142 3.47 -18.01 -15.28
CA ILE A 142 4.81 -18.19 -14.69
C ILE A 142 4.74 -18.08 -13.17
N SER A 143 4.01 -17.10 -12.66
CA SER A 143 3.97 -16.88 -11.22
C SER A 143 3.16 -17.94 -10.49
N ARG A 144 2.17 -18.59 -11.14
CA ARG A 144 1.48 -19.77 -10.60
C ARG A 144 2.42 -20.96 -10.47
N GLU A 145 3.31 -21.14 -11.45
CA GLU A 145 4.30 -22.21 -11.44
C GLU A 145 5.38 -21.98 -10.37
N LEU A 146 5.90 -20.75 -10.25
CA LEU A 146 6.96 -20.41 -9.29
C LEU A 146 6.47 -20.26 -7.85
N MET A 147 5.24 -19.76 -7.68
CA MET A 147 4.65 -19.51 -6.38
C MET A 147 3.31 -20.26 -6.32
N PRO A 148 3.34 -21.57 -6.06
CA PRO A 148 2.12 -22.34 -5.86
C PRO A 148 1.30 -21.70 -4.75
N ASP A 149 0.00 -21.58 -5.00
CA ASP A 149 -0.94 -20.95 -4.10
C ASP A 149 -1.03 -21.79 -2.82
N ASN A 150 -0.49 -21.28 -1.72
CA ASN A 150 -0.67 -21.92 -0.43
C ASN A 150 -2.12 -21.64 -0.01
N GLN A 151 -2.97 -22.68 0.01
CA GLN A 151 -4.40 -22.64 0.36
C GLN A 151 -4.73 -21.96 1.71
N ASP A 152 -3.73 -21.57 2.49
CA ASP A 152 -3.86 -21.00 3.82
C ASP A 152 -4.19 -19.50 3.83
N GLY A 153 -5.15 -19.02 3.02
CA GLY A 153 -5.69 -17.65 3.10
C GLY A 153 -4.65 -16.51 3.07
N ARG A 154 -3.41 -16.81 2.64
CA ARG A 154 -2.25 -15.95 2.81
C ARG A 154 -2.13 -15.12 1.54
N VAL A 155 -2.33 -13.81 1.70
CA VAL A 155 -2.13 -12.75 0.70
C VAL A 155 -1.39 -13.25 -0.54
N THR A 156 -2.10 -13.45 -1.66
CA THR A 156 -1.49 -13.83 -2.94
C THR A 156 -0.58 -12.69 -3.43
N TRP A 157 0.69 -12.71 -3.01
CA TRP A 157 1.75 -11.76 -3.40
C TRP A 157 2.02 -11.75 -4.91
N ARG A 158 1.43 -12.70 -5.63
CA ARG A 158 1.44 -12.82 -7.09
C ARG A 158 0.97 -11.55 -7.80
N LEU A 159 -0.27 -11.11 -7.56
CA LEU A 159 -0.86 -9.97 -8.27
C LEU A 159 -0.16 -8.62 -7.93
N PRO A 160 0.17 -8.32 -6.65
CA PRO A 160 0.97 -7.14 -6.32
C PRO A 160 2.34 -7.13 -7.01
N SER A 161 3.01 -8.29 -7.12
CA SER A 161 4.32 -8.39 -7.77
C SER A 161 4.25 -8.05 -9.26
N ILE A 162 3.25 -8.60 -9.97
CA ILE A 162 3.03 -8.31 -11.39
C ILE A 162 2.65 -6.83 -11.59
N ALA A 163 1.81 -6.26 -10.72
CA ALA A 163 1.49 -4.83 -10.76
C ALA A 163 2.74 -3.95 -10.59
N LEU A 164 3.60 -4.28 -9.62
CA LEU A 164 4.82 -3.54 -9.35
C LEU A 164 5.78 -3.56 -10.56
N PHE A 165 5.89 -4.71 -11.23
CA PHE A 165 6.66 -4.82 -12.47
C PHE A 165 6.17 -3.84 -13.54
N PHE A 166 4.86 -3.76 -13.80
CA PHE A 166 4.33 -2.82 -14.79
C PHE A 166 4.47 -1.35 -14.38
N ILE A 167 4.34 -1.03 -13.09
CA ILE A 167 4.66 0.32 -12.58
C ILE A 167 6.12 0.65 -12.86
N PHE A 168 7.04 -0.29 -12.64
CA PHE A 168 8.47 -0.08 -12.87
C PHE A 168 8.79 0.10 -14.35
N VAL A 169 8.22 -0.74 -15.23
CA VAL A 169 8.31 -0.59 -16.70
C VAL A 169 7.85 0.80 -17.13
N LYS A 170 6.76 1.29 -16.54
CA LYS A 170 6.19 2.59 -16.84
C LYS A 170 7.04 3.74 -16.32
N ALA A 171 7.58 3.62 -15.10
CA ALA A 171 8.53 4.57 -14.54
C ALA A 171 9.78 4.68 -15.43
N ILE A 172 10.40 3.56 -15.78
CA ILE A 172 11.57 3.52 -16.69
C ILE A 172 11.23 4.18 -18.03
N SER A 173 10.07 3.85 -18.60
CA SER A 173 9.63 4.42 -19.88
C SER A 173 9.39 5.94 -19.81
N THR A 174 9.11 6.47 -18.62
CA THR A 174 8.93 7.90 -18.38
C THR A 174 10.26 8.62 -18.16
N TYR A 175 11.19 8.00 -17.42
CA TYR A 175 12.47 8.60 -17.05
C TYR A 175 13.52 8.54 -18.17
N LEU A 176 13.45 7.54 -19.05
CA LEU A 176 14.38 7.42 -20.17
C LEU A 176 13.85 8.18 -21.40
N PRO A 177 14.53 9.24 -21.86
CA PRO A 177 14.13 9.94 -23.08
C PRO A 177 14.33 9.03 -24.29
N GLY A 178 13.29 8.85 -25.11
CA GLY A 178 13.32 8.03 -26.31
C GLY A 178 12.70 6.64 -26.19
N VAL A 179 12.19 6.25 -25.00
CA VAL A 179 11.48 4.98 -24.86
C VAL A 179 10.13 5.04 -25.59
N ASN A 180 9.79 3.93 -26.24
CA ASN A 180 8.65 3.83 -27.13
C ASN A 180 7.33 4.07 -26.38
N HIS A 181 6.47 4.93 -26.95
CA HIS A 181 5.11 5.18 -26.43
C HIS A 181 4.28 3.89 -26.34
N PHE A 182 4.70 2.88 -27.10
CA PHE A 182 4.23 1.51 -27.04
C PHE A 182 4.40 0.86 -25.64
N LEU A 183 5.55 1.02 -24.97
CA LEU A 183 5.77 0.43 -23.65
C LEU A 183 4.85 1.04 -22.58
N MET A 184 4.56 2.34 -22.67
CA MET A 184 3.60 3.00 -21.78
C MET A 184 2.20 2.39 -21.90
N HIS A 185 1.75 2.16 -23.15
CA HIS A 185 0.45 1.54 -23.44
C HIS A 185 0.44 0.04 -23.10
N ALA A 186 1.55 -0.67 -23.29
CA ALA A 186 1.72 -2.05 -22.83
C ALA A 186 1.67 -2.17 -21.31
N ALA A 187 2.30 -1.24 -20.58
CA ALA A 187 2.18 -1.21 -19.13
C ALA A 187 0.75 -0.94 -18.66
N ASN A 188 0.02 -0.06 -19.35
CA ASN A 188 -1.41 0.17 -19.06
C ASN A 188 -2.24 -1.09 -19.31
N GLY A 189 -2.03 -1.78 -20.44
CA GLY A 189 -2.72 -3.04 -20.75
C GLY A 189 -2.48 -4.09 -19.68
N GLY A 190 -1.24 -4.18 -19.19
CA GLY A 190 -0.91 -5.11 -18.13
C GLY A 190 -1.51 -4.76 -16.77
N LEU A 191 -1.44 -3.49 -16.37
CA LEU A 191 -2.11 -3.01 -15.15
C LEU A 191 -3.62 -3.25 -15.19
N MET A 192 -4.26 -3.03 -16.34
CA MET A 192 -5.68 -3.32 -16.53
C MET A 192 -5.99 -4.79 -16.30
N GLN A 193 -5.18 -5.69 -16.85
CA GLN A 193 -5.34 -7.14 -16.67
C GLN A 193 -5.11 -7.57 -15.21
N VAL A 194 -4.13 -6.98 -14.51
CA VAL A 194 -3.92 -7.25 -13.08
C VAL A 194 -5.11 -6.79 -12.23
N LEU A 195 -5.63 -5.59 -12.48
CA LEU A 195 -6.82 -5.07 -11.79
C LEU A 195 -8.06 -5.95 -12.06
N TRP A 196 -8.20 -6.45 -13.29
CA TRP A 196 -9.28 -7.37 -13.63
C TRP A 196 -9.19 -8.67 -12.85
N ASN A 197 -8.02 -9.32 -12.85
CA ASN A 197 -7.78 -10.56 -12.09
C ASN A 197 -8.01 -10.34 -10.59
N TRP A 198 -7.59 -9.19 -10.06
CA TRP A 198 -7.78 -8.83 -8.65
C TRP A 198 -9.26 -8.68 -8.27
N LYS A 199 -10.09 -8.16 -9.18
CA LYS A 199 -11.55 -8.07 -8.98
C LYS A 199 -12.20 -9.46 -8.94
N ASP A 200 -11.76 -10.37 -9.80
CA ASP A 200 -12.34 -11.71 -9.90
C ASP A 200 -12.02 -12.57 -8.66
N VAL A 201 -10.80 -12.45 -8.10
CA VAL A 201 -10.44 -13.12 -6.83
C VAL A 201 -11.37 -12.71 -5.69
N GLN A 202 -11.66 -11.41 -5.55
CA GLN A 202 -12.55 -10.90 -4.48
C GLN A 202 -13.99 -11.40 -4.59
N LYS A 203 -14.48 -11.68 -5.80
CA LYS A 203 -15.84 -12.23 -5.96
C LYS A 203 -15.93 -13.63 -5.38
N HIS A 204 -14.90 -14.44 -5.60
CA HIS A 204 -14.85 -15.81 -5.10
C HIS A 204 -14.82 -15.84 -3.56
N ASP A 205 -14.05 -14.96 -2.94
CA ASP A 205 -13.99 -14.83 -1.47
C ASP A 205 -15.34 -14.43 -0.83
N GLY A 206 -16.19 -13.70 -1.58
CA GLY A 206 -17.50 -13.26 -1.09
C GLY A 206 -18.59 -14.34 -1.17
N ASP A 207 -18.59 -15.12 -2.24
CA ASP A 207 -19.66 -16.10 -2.52
C ASP A 207 -19.53 -17.36 -1.64
N GLU A 208 -18.32 -17.76 -1.24
CA GLU A 208 -18.10 -18.90 -0.32
C GLU A 208 -18.62 -18.65 1.11
N SER A 209 -18.69 -17.39 1.54
CA SER A 209 -19.22 -17.04 2.87
C SER A 209 -20.75 -17.14 3.01
N SER A 210 -21.46 -17.43 1.90
CA SER A 210 -22.92 -17.39 1.82
C SER A 210 -23.60 -18.77 1.75
N SER A 211 -22.84 -19.87 1.65
CA SER A 211 -23.41 -21.20 1.36
C SER A 211 -23.51 -22.18 2.55
N ASP A 212 -23.02 -21.84 3.73
CA ASP A 212 -23.22 -22.66 4.95
C ASP A 212 -24.52 -22.29 5.66
N GLY A 213 -25.65 -22.72 5.08
CA GLY A 213 -26.95 -22.37 5.63
C GLY A 213 -28.14 -23.06 4.99
N SER A 214 -28.06 -24.35 4.63
CA SER A 214 -29.27 -25.15 4.41
C SER A 214 -29.01 -26.65 4.47
N SER A 215 -29.14 -27.21 5.67
CA SER A 215 -29.70 -28.55 5.84
C SER A 215 -30.77 -28.45 6.94
N SER A 216 -32.01 -28.31 6.48
CA SER A 216 -33.23 -28.33 7.30
C SER A 216 -33.67 -29.78 7.60
N PRO A 217 -34.60 -29.97 8.55
CA PRO A 217 -34.74 -31.17 9.36
C PRO A 217 -35.51 -32.27 8.63
N VAL A 218 -35.14 -33.53 8.89
CA VAL A 218 -36.03 -34.66 8.64
C VAL A 218 -36.67 -35.03 9.96
N ASP A 219 -37.95 -34.72 10.06
CA ASP A 219 -38.82 -35.00 11.19
C ASP A 219 -39.73 -36.20 10.86
N ALA A 220 -39.98 -37.00 11.90
CA ALA A 220 -41.12 -37.89 12.20
C ALA A 220 -41.47 -39.16 11.38
N GLY A 221 -41.65 -40.26 12.16
CA GLY A 221 -42.61 -41.36 11.96
C GLY A 221 -41.94 -42.73 11.72
N ILE A 222 -42.05 -43.76 12.56
CA ILE A 222 -43.03 -44.21 13.58
C ILE A 222 -42.26 -44.90 14.72
#